data_AF-A0A7C7XX08-F1
#
_entry.id   AF-A0A7C7XX08-F1
#
_cell.length_a   1.000
_cell.length_b   1.000
_cell.length_c   1.000
_cell.angle_alpha   90.00
_cell.angle_beta   90.00
_cell.angle_gamma   90.00
#
_symmetry.space_group_name_H-M   'P 1'
#
loop_
_entity.id
_entity.type
_entity.pdbx_description
1 polymer ?
#
loop_
_entity_poly.entity_id
_entity_poly.type
_entity_poly.pdbx_seq_one_letter_code
_entity_poly.pdbx_strand_id
1 'polypeptide(L)'
;MITFTRQKVGRLVGLGVRERLLGLAFIAMLLFGLWLLVRPEPFTTTVTEEHVLDYGTWTIIKSPSPYSVFVRKSSASTTLFLSTDGSNDSIRRLVDEAEAKLLAVASDNHDVVSIEFSNVILVCDYKSNCESTKKRVMNSAL
;
A
#
# COMPACT_ATOMS: atom_id res chain seq x y z
N MET A 1 31.39 -75.26 -7.83
CA MET A 1 30.43 -74.30 -7.25
C MET A 1 31.18 -73.01 -6.97
N ILE A 2 31.04 -72.00 -7.81
CA ILE A 2 31.54 -70.63 -7.56
C ILE A 2 30.43 -69.67 -8.02
N THR A 3 29.89 -68.93 -7.07
CA THR A 3 28.77 -68.00 -7.22
C THR A 3 29.31 -66.61 -7.56
N PHE A 4 28.91 -66.05 -8.71
CA PHE A 4 29.18 -64.65 -9.04
C PHE A 4 28.13 -63.75 -8.38
N THR A 5 28.53 -62.98 -7.37
CA THR A 5 27.71 -61.90 -6.78
C THR A 5 27.89 -60.61 -7.57
N ARG A 6 26.79 -60.11 -8.15
CA ARG A 6 26.71 -58.80 -8.84
C ARG A 6 27.08 -57.66 -7.89
N GLN A 7 28.08 -56.90 -8.30
CA GLN A 7 28.69 -55.79 -7.60
C GLN A 7 27.98 -54.46 -7.94
N LYS A 8 27.65 -53.71 -6.87
CA LYS A 8 27.66 -52.24 -6.70
C LYS A 8 27.39 -51.37 -7.95
N VAL A 9 26.17 -50.84 -8.08
CA VAL A 9 25.92 -49.61 -8.87
C VAL A 9 25.08 -48.55 -8.11
N GLY A 10 24.38 -48.91 -7.03
CA GLY A 10 23.41 -48.01 -6.39
C GLY A 10 23.94 -46.95 -5.41
N ARG A 11 25.24 -46.91 -5.06
CA ARG A 11 25.72 -46.16 -3.88
C ARG A 11 26.41 -44.81 -4.16
N LEU A 12 26.73 -44.48 -5.41
CA LEU A 12 27.40 -43.23 -5.78
C LEU A 12 26.45 -42.12 -6.23
N VAL A 13 25.21 -42.45 -6.63
CA VAL A 13 24.23 -41.45 -7.11
C VAL A 13 23.56 -40.71 -5.94
N GLY A 14 23.46 -41.31 -4.76
CA GLY A 14 22.77 -40.73 -3.60
C GLY A 14 23.53 -39.62 -2.87
N LEU A 15 24.87 -39.56 -2.96
CA LEU A 15 25.67 -38.50 -2.31
C LEU A 15 25.57 -37.18 -3.08
N GLY A 16 25.73 -37.21 -4.41
CA GLY A 16 25.65 -36.00 -5.24
C GLY A 16 24.26 -35.37 -5.27
N VAL A 17 23.18 -36.12 -5.04
CA VAL A 17 21.81 -35.58 -4.97
C VAL A 17 21.60 -34.78 -3.70
N ARG A 18 22.16 -35.21 -2.56
CA ARG A 18 22.07 -34.47 -1.29
C ARG A 18 22.84 -33.14 -1.35
N GLU A 19 24.02 -33.15 -1.94
CA GLU A 19 24.83 -31.94 -2.13
C GLU A 19 24.14 -30.95 -3.09
N ARG A 20 23.49 -31.45 -4.15
CA ARG A 20 22.68 -30.63 -5.07
C ARG A 20 21.44 -30.05 -4.41
N LEU A 21 20.76 -30.82 -3.53
CA LEU A 21 19.61 -30.33 -2.75
C LEU A 21 20.01 -29.22 -1.78
N LEU A 22 21.15 -29.36 -1.10
CA LEU A 22 21.68 -28.33 -0.21
C LEU A 22 22.06 -27.06 -0.98
N GLY A 23 22.71 -27.20 -2.14
CA GLY A 23 23.01 -26.07 -3.02
C GLY A 23 21.76 -25.35 -3.52
N LEU A 24 20.73 -26.11 -3.94
CA LEU A 24 19.45 -25.55 -4.37
C LEU A 24 18.72 -24.82 -3.23
N ALA A 25 18.74 -25.37 -2.01
CA ALA A 25 18.14 -24.72 -0.85
C ALA A 25 18.84 -23.39 -0.52
N PHE A 26 20.16 -23.34 -0.62
CA PHE A 26 20.93 -22.12 -0.39
C PHE A 26 20.64 -21.06 -1.46
N ILE A 27 20.57 -21.44 -2.73
CA ILE A 27 20.19 -20.54 -3.83
C ILE A 27 18.75 -20.04 -3.64
N ALA A 28 17.81 -20.91 -3.26
CA ALA A 28 16.43 -20.53 -2.98
C ALA A 28 16.34 -19.56 -1.78
N MET A 29 17.14 -19.78 -0.74
CA MET A 29 17.21 -18.88 0.42
C MET A 29 17.80 -17.51 0.04
N LEU A 30 18.85 -17.48 -0.79
CA LEU A 30 19.42 -16.23 -1.30
C LEU A 30 18.46 -15.49 -2.22
N LEU A 31 17.76 -16.20 -3.12
CA LEU A 31 16.74 -15.61 -3.97
C LEU A 31 15.55 -15.12 -3.16
N PHE A 32 15.16 -15.83 -2.10
CA PHE A 32 14.11 -15.38 -1.19
C PHE A 32 14.56 -14.18 -0.37
N GLY A 33 15.78 -14.17 0.15
CA GLY A 33 16.36 -13.03 0.86
C GLY A 33 16.52 -11.81 -0.05
N LEU A 34 17.00 -12.01 -1.28
CA LEU A 34 17.07 -10.97 -2.29
C LEU A 34 15.68 -10.50 -2.70
N TRP A 35 14.70 -11.39 -2.78
CA TRP A 35 13.30 -11.03 -3.05
C TRP A 35 12.66 -10.30 -1.86
N LEU A 36 13.06 -10.57 -0.63
CA LEU A 36 12.67 -9.79 0.54
C LEU A 36 13.36 -8.41 0.57
N LEU A 37 14.58 -8.29 0.04
CA LEU A 37 15.33 -7.04 -0.11
C LEU A 37 14.87 -6.18 -1.31
N VAL A 38 14.48 -6.84 -2.41
CA VAL A 38 13.97 -6.22 -3.65
C VAL A 38 12.46 -6.03 -3.60
N ARG A 39 11.75 -6.72 -2.70
CA ARG A 39 10.46 -6.23 -2.26
C ARG A 39 10.76 -4.85 -1.71
N PRO A 40 10.23 -3.77 -2.32
CA PRO A 40 10.07 -2.57 -1.52
C PRO A 40 9.34 -3.08 -0.28
N GLU A 41 9.93 -2.89 0.90
CA GLU A 41 9.10 -2.81 2.08
C GLU A 41 7.90 -1.97 1.64
N PRO A 42 6.65 -2.28 2.06
CA PRO A 42 5.69 -1.21 2.10
C PRO A 42 6.28 -0.23 3.11
N PHE A 43 7.26 0.57 2.67
CA PHE A 43 7.62 1.82 3.24
C PHE A 43 6.28 2.50 3.25
N THR A 44 5.70 2.44 4.43
CA THR A 44 4.69 3.33 4.94
C THR A 44 5.26 4.72 4.71
N THR A 45 5.17 5.19 3.47
CA THR A 45 5.42 6.58 3.13
C THR A 45 4.28 7.29 3.83
N THR A 46 4.55 7.73 5.05
CA THR A 46 3.63 8.55 5.81
C THR A 46 3.55 9.85 5.05
N VAL A 47 2.41 10.06 4.42
CA VAL A 47 2.13 11.32 3.75
C VAL A 47 2.23 12.40 4.82
N THR A 48 2.97 13.46 4.55
CA THR A 48 3.04 14.63 5.45
C THR A 48 2.24 15.77 4.87
N GLU A 49 1.94 16.78 5.69
CA GLU A 49 1.22 17.97 5.25
C GLU A 49 1.93 18.68 4.10
N GLU A 50 3.27 18.71 4.11
CA GLU A 50 4.09 19.32 3.07
C GLU A 50 3.85 18.67 1.70
N HIS A 51 3.78 17.33 1.63
CA HIS A 51 3.50 16.61 0.39
C HIS A 51 2.11 16.93 -0.17
N VAL A 52 1.12 17.14 0.69
CA VAL A 52 -0.25 17.49 0.27
C VAL A 52 -0.33 18.95 -0.20
N LEU A 53 0.38 19.85 0.46
CA LEU A 53 0.39 21.29 0.16
C LEU A 53 1.19 21.65 -1.09
N ASP A 54 2.29 20.94 -1.37
CA ASP A 54 3.18 21.19 -2.51
C ASP A 54 2.42 21.12 -3.86
N TYR A 55 1.33 20.36 -3.89
CA TYR A 55 0.50 20.24 -5.08
C TYR A 55 -0.33 21.50 -5.40
N GLY A 56 -0.37 22.52 -4.52
CA GLY A 56 -0.97 23.84 -4.76
C GLY A 56 -2.50 23.88 -4.95
N THR A 57 -3.14 22.74 -5.21
CA THR A 57 -4.58 22.59 -5.41
C THR A 57 -5.37 22.40 -4.13
N TRP A 58 -4.71 22.23 -2.99
CA TRP A 58 -5.37 21.95 -1.71
C TRP A 58 -5.41 23.20 -0.84
N THR A 59 -6.50 23.34 -0.08
CA THR A 59 -6.62 24.32 1.00
C THR A 59 -6.89 23.56 2.29
N ILE A 60 -6.16 23.90 3.33
CA ILE A 60 -6.42 23.39 4.67
C ILE A 60 -7.73 24.02 5.16
N ILE A 61 -8.72 23.19 5.47
CA ILE A 61 -9.95 23.65 6.13
C ILE A 61 -9.78 23.58 7.66
N LYS A 62 -9.07 22.56 8.14
CA LYS A 62 -8.94 22.28 9.56
C LYS A 62 -7.63 21.51 9.82
N SER A 63 -6.75 22.01 10.70
CA SER A 63 -5.51 21.33 11.12
C SER A 63 -5.36 21.25 12.65
N PRO A 64 -6.25 20.53 13.35
CA PRO A 64 -6.11 20.22 14.76
C PRO A 64 -5.31 18.94 14.94
N SER A 65 -4.25 18.96 15.73
CA SER A 65 -3.61 17.71 16.14
C SER A 65 -4.66 16.74 16.73
N PRO A 66 -4.71 15.46 16.30
CA PRO A 66 -3.70 14.73 15.52
C PRO A 66 -4.00 14.58 14.00
N TYR A 67 -4.79 15.45 13.38
CA TYR A 67 -5.16 15.31 11.96
C TYR A 67 -5.29 16.63 11.19
N SER A 68 -5.20 16.55 9.86
CA SER A 68 -5.42 17.67 8.96
C SER A 68 -6.43 17.32 7.87
N VAL A 69 -7.33 18.25 7.59
CA VAL A 69 -8.39 18.14 6.59
C VAL A 69 -8.14 19.15 5.49
N PHE A 70 -8.02 18.64 4.28
CA PHE A 70 -7.77 19.40 3.07
C PHE A 70 -8.94 19.27 2.13
N VAL A 71 -9.29 20.36 1.47
CA VAL A 71 -10.27 20.36 0.37
C VAL A 71 -9.64 20.98 -0.86
N ARG A 72 -10.01 20.44 -2.02
CA ARG A 72 -9.48 20.91 -3.29
C ARG A 72 -10.03 22.31 -3.62
N LYS A 73 -9.15 23.29 -3.86
CA LYS A 73 -9.45 24.70 -4.15
C LYS A 73 -10.51 24.89 -5.24
N SER A 74 -10.43 24.09 -6.29
CA SER A 74 -11.29 24.23 -7.47
C SER A 74 -12.64 23.52 -7.35
N SER A 75 -12.79 22.62 -6.37
CA SER A 75 -14.00 21.80 -6.24
C SER A 75 -14.09 21.19 -4.83
N ALA A 76 -15.17 21.51 -4.10
CA ALA A 76 -15.46 20.88 -2.80
C ALA A 76 -15.83 19.38 -2.91
N SER A 77 -15.77 18.82 -4.12
CA SER A 77 -16.14 17.44 -4.41
C SER A 77 -15.05 16.41 -4.08
N THR A 78 -13.90 16.86 -3.54
CA THR A 78 -12.86 15.99 -3.02
C THR A 78 -12.31 16.55 -1.71
N THR A 79 -12.38 15.73 -0.67
CA THR A 79 -11.82 16.01 0.66
C THR A 79 -10.75 14.97 1.00
N LEU A 80 -9.62 15.42 1.51
CA LEU A 80 -8.50 14.60 1.95
C LEU A 80 -8.34 14.76 3.45
N PHE A 81 -8.35 13.64 4.16
CA PHE A 81 -8.10 13.55 5.60
C PHE A 81 -6.75 12.92 5.80
N LEU A 82 -5.87 13.60 6.53
CA LEU A 82 -4.53 13.17 6.85
C LEU A 82 -4.44 12.95 8.36
N SER A 83 -4.07 11.75 8.78
CA SER A 83 -3.73 11.50 10.18
C SER A 83 -2.23 11.66 10.42
N THR A 84 -1.86 12.38 11.47
CA THR A 84 -0.46 12.57 11.88
C THR A 84 0.01 11.55 12.92
N ASP A 85 -0.91 10.79 13.52
CA ASP A 85 -0.61 9.77 14.54
C ASP A 85 -0.29 8.39 13.95
N GLY A 86 -0.38 8.25 12.62
CA GLY A 86 -0.13 7.00 11.90
C GLY A 86 -1.30 6.00 11.88
N SER A 87 -2.44 6.33 12.50
CA SER A 87 -3.69 5.56 12.40
C SER A 87 -4.81 6.41 11.81
N ASN A 88 -5.71 5.79 11.04
CA ASN A 88 -6.88 6.49 10.52
C ASN A 88 -8.07 6.51 11.48
N ASP A 89 -7.95 5.88 12.67
CA ASP A 89 -9.04 5.80 13.65
C ASP A 89 -9.51 7.17 14.14
N SER A 90 -8.57 8.12 14.28
CA SER A 90 -8.84 9.49 14.75
C SER A 90 -9.64 10.31 13.74
N ILE A 91 -9.61 9.95 12.45
CA ILE A 91 -10.26 10.69 11.36
C ILE A 91 -11.52 10.00 10.82
N ARG A 92 -11.78 8.73 11.14
CA ARG A 92 -12.92 7.95 10.61
C ARG A 92 -14.27 8.63 10.82
N ARG A 93 -14.53 9.16 12.02
CA ARG A 93 -15.80 9.88 12.29
C ARG A 93 -16.00 11.10 11.40
N LEU A 94 -14.91 11.78 11.03
CA LEU A 94 -14.95 12.97 10.16
C LEU A 94 -15.17 12.59 8.70
N VAL A 95 -14.60 11.46 8.29
CA VAL A 95 -14.83 10.85 6.98
C VAL A 95 -16.31 10.51 6.83
N ASP A 96 -16.91 9.84 7.81
CA ASP A 96 -18.34 9.49 7.80
C ASP A 96 -19.23 10.74 7.68
N GLU A 97 -18.89 11.81 8.42
CA GLU A 97 -19.61 13.08 8.35
C GLU A 97 -19.48 13.76 6.97
N ALA A 98 -18.29 13.73 6.38
CA ALA A 98 -18.04 14.32 5.06
C ALA A 98 -18.70 13.51 3.94
N GLU A 99 -18.70 12.18 4.04
CA GLU A 99 -19.42 11.30 3.12
C GLU A 99 -20.93 11.59 3.19
N ALA A 100 -21.51 11.67 4.39
CA ALA A 100 -22.91 12.02 4.57
C ALA A 100 -23.26 13.41 4.02
N LYS A 101 -22.38 14.40 4.19
CA LYS A 101 -22.57 15.75 3.62
C LYS A 101 -22.53 15.75 2.10
N LEU A 102 -21.60 15.01 1.49
CA LEU A 102 -21.53 14.90 0.03
C LEU A 102 -22.73 14.14 -0.53
N LEU A 103 -23.17 13.07 0.15
CA LEU A 103 -24.38 12.32 -0.21
C LEU A 103 -25.66 13.16 -0.09
N ALA A 104 -25.74 14.07 0.89
CA ALA A 104 -26.90 14.95 1.05
C ALA A 104 -27.02 16.01 -0.07
N VAL A 105 -25.92 16.35 -0.74
CA VAL A 105 -25.86 17.34 -1.82
C VAL A 105 -25.80 16.67 -3.20
N ALA A 106 -25.49 15.37 -3.23
CA ALA A 106 -25.45 14.52 -4.40
C ALA A 106 -26.84 14.41 -5.07
N SER A 107 -26.91 14.71 -6.37
CA SER A 107 -28.07 14.38 -7.22
C SER A 107 -28.10 12.86 -7.48
N ASP A 108 -29.25 12.31 -7.88
CA ASP A 108 -29.60 10.87 -7.99
C ASP A 108 -28.60 9.92 -8.72
N ASN A 109 -27.48 10.41 -9.26
CA ASN A 109 -26.41 9.65 -9.92
C ASN A 109 -24.99 9.96 -9.39
N HIS A 110 -24.85 10.43 -8.15
CA HIS A 110 -23.55 10.68 -7.51
C HIS A 110 -23.18 9.53 -6.56
N ASP A 111 -22.13 8.78 -6.91
CA ASP A 111 -21.55 7.75 -6.05
C ASP A 111 -20.41 8.36 -5.22
N VAL A 112 -20.70 8.75 -3.98
CA VAL A 112 -19.66 9.16 -3.05
C VAL A 112 -18.82 7.93 -2.69
N VAL A 113 -17.50 8.04 -2.83
CA VAL A 113 -16.55 6.96 -2.57
C VAL A 113 -15.46 7.44 -1.65
N SER A 114 -15.16 6.64 -0.63
CA SER A 114 -13.99 6.79 0.22
C SER A 114 -12.90 5.77 -0.15
N ILE A 115 -11.65 6.21 -0.22
CA ILE A 115 -10.50 5.32 -0.40
C ILE A 115 -9.43 5.63 0.66
N GLU A 116 -8.90 4.56 1.25
CA GLU A 116 -7.89 4.62 2.30
C GLU A 116 -6.53 4.15 1.77
N PHE A 117 -5.46 4.87 2.10
CA PHE A 117 -4.08 4.48 1.81
C PHE A 117 -3.11 5.20 2.76
N SER A 118 -2.10 4.50 3.26
CA SER A 118 -1.18 5.04 4.29
C SER A 118 -1.98 5.64 5.47
N ASN A 119 -1.61 6.84 5.91
CA ASN A 119 -2.28 7.67 6.90
C ASN A 119 -3.29 8.67 6.29
N VAL A 120 -3.82 8.36 5.10
CA VAL A 120 -4.72 9.24 4.34
C VAL A 120 -6.04 8.54 4.03
N ILE A 121 -7.14 9.26 4.19
CA ILE A 121 -8.45 8.91 3.64
C ILE A 121 -8.89 10.00 2.67
N LEU A 122 -9.24 9.62 1.44
CA LEU A 122 -9.87 10.49 0.45
C LEU A 122 -11.36 10.20 0.39
N VAL A 123 -12.18 11.25 0.33
CA VAL A 123 -13.62 11.18 0.05
C VAL A 123 -13.90 11.98 -1.21
N CYS A 124 -14.50 11.34 -2.21
CA CYS A 124 -14.78 11.95 -3.51
C CYS A 124 -16.22 11.70 -3.95
N ASP A 125 -16.73 12.62 -4.76
CA ASP A 125 -17.96 12.52 -5.56
C ASP A 125 -17.97 11.38 -6.60
N TYR A 126 -16.79 10.96 -7.06
CA TYR A 126 -16.61 9.89 -8.04
C TYR A 126 -15.35 9.08 -7.76
N LYS A 127 -15.43 7.77 -7.98
CA LYS A 127 -14.29 6.85 -7.87
C LYS A 127 -13.09 7.26 -8.72
N SER A 128 -13.31 7.75 -9.94
CA SER A 128 -12.26 8.19 -10.86
C SER A 128 -11.44 9.38 -10.31
N ASN A 129 -12.12 10.31 -9.63
CA ASN A 129 -11.47 11.46 -8.98
C ASN A 129 -10.60 10.99 -7.81
N CYS A 130 -11.09 10.04 -7.03
CA CYS A 130 -10.36 9.43 -5.93
C CYS A 130 -9.11 8.68 -6.42
N GLU A 131 -9.23 7.81 -7.43
CA GLU A 131 -8.09 7.10 -8.01
C GLU A 131 -7.04 8.04 -8.62
N SER A 132 -7.48 9.08 -9.36
CA SER A 132 -6.57 10.10 -9.90
C SER A 132 -5.83 10.83 -8.80
N THR A 133 -6.52 11.16 -7.71
CA THR A 133 -5.98 11.91 -6.58
C THR A 133 -5.01 11.07 -5.76
N LYS A 134 -5.37 9.82 -5.43
CA LYS A 134 -4.49 8.88 -4.75
C LYS A 134 -3.16 8.72 -5.49
N LYS A 135 -3.20 8.51 -6.81
CA LYS A 135 -1.97 8.41 -7.61
C LYS A 135 -1.10 9.65 -7.49
N ARG A 136 -1.70 10.86 -7.50
CA ARG A 136 -0.96 12.11 -7.35
C ARG A 136 -0.32 12.23 -5.96
N VAL A 137 -1.09 12.00 -4.90
CA VAL A 137 -0.61 12.07 -3.51
C VAL A 137 0.49 11.05 -3.26
N MET A 138 0.36 9.84 -3.80
CA MET A 138 1.40 8.83 -3.69
C MET A 138 2.67 9.20 -4.46
N ASN A 139 2.53 9.76 -5.67
CA ASN A 139 3.68 10.18 -6.47
C ASN A 139 4.43 11.37 -5.87
N SER A 140 3.75 12.25 -5.13
CA SER A 140 4.42 13.35 -4.41
C SER A 140 5.15 12.88 -3.15
N ALA A 141 4.78 11.74 -2.58
CA ALA A 141 5.40 11.20 -1.38
C ALA A 141 6.66 10.34 -1.68
N LEU A 142 6.88 9.99 -2.95
CA LEU A 142 8.05 9.23 -3.45
C LEU A 142 9.20 10.18 -3.80
#